data_AF-A0A3M1UDU4-F1
#
_entry.id   AF-A0A3M1UDU4-F1
#
_cell.length_a   1.000
_cell.length_b   1.000
_cell.length_c   1.000
_cell.angle_alpha   90.00
_cell.angle_beta   90.00
_cell.angle_gamma   90.00
#
_symmetry.space_group_name_H-M   'P 1'
#
loop_
_entity.id
_entity.type
_entity.pdbx_description
1 polymer ?
#
loop_
_entity_poly.entity_id
_entity_poly.type
_entity_poly.pdbx_seq_one_letter_code
_entity_poly.pdbx_strand_id
1 'polypeptide(L)'
;MLEKIKQITLQNLRYAEQMLLQDVGAMSHAQLNQSRGGATRKPYDFLYECSLMNQRMAARFRGEDPGPRPYPEGEFPTAPEELCDKERALQMLRTSFDELRAATEALSPEALHQPLPYGQGQYSAFELVGFAVSHLSYHDGQLNYIQALDGDGAVHWDFS
;
A
#
# COMPACT_ATOMS: atom_id res chain seq x y z
N MET A 1 -12.34 -24.79 1.12
CA MET A 1 -12.84 -23.48 0.65
C MET A 1 -12.03 -22.33 1.25
N LEU A 2 -11.85 -22.28 2.57
CA LEU A 2 -11.06 -21.24 3.26
C LEU A 2 -9.60 -21.14 2.77
N GLU A 3 -8.93 -22.28 2.55
CA GLU A 3 -7.57 -22.29 1.99
C GLU A 3 -7.48 -21.56 0.64
N LYS A 4 -8.46 -21.78 -0.24
CA LYS A 4 -8.53 -21.12 -1.54
C LYS A 4 -8.75 -19.61 -1.39
N ILE A 5 -9.52 -19.18 -0.39
CA ILE A 5 -9.72 -17.76 -0.09
C ILE A 5 -8.40 -17.13 0.34
N LYS A 6 -7.67 -17.75 1.27
CA LYS A 6 -6.34 -17.29 1.70
C LYS A 6 -5.38 -17.17 0.51
N GLN A 7 -5.35 -18.16 -0.38
CA GLN A 7 -4.51 -18.12 -1.59
C GLN A 7 -4.87 -16.96 -2.52
N ILE A 8 -6.17 -16.69 -2.73
CA ILE A 8 -6.63 -15.55 -3.54
C ILE A 8 -6.25 -14.22 -2.87
N THR A 9 -6.42 -14.11 -1.54
CA THR A 9 -6.02 -12.93 -0.78
C THR A 9 -4.53 -12.62 -0.95
N LEU A 10 -3.67 -13.63 -0.83
CA LEU A 10 -2.22 -13.48 -1.06
C LEU A 10 -1.89 -13.17 -2.53
N GLN A 11 -2.61 -13.75 -3.47
CA GLN A 11 -2.43 -13.46 -4.89
C GLN A 11 -2.77 -12.00 -5.21
N ASN A 12 -3.86 -11.48 -4.65
CA ASN A 12 -4.26 -10.09 -4.85
C ASN A 12 -3.24 -9.11 -4.27
N LEU A 13 -2.64 -9.43 -3.11
CA LEU A 13 -1.53 -8.65 -2.56
C LEU A 13 -0.33 -8.61 -3.51
N ARG A 14 0.07 -9.76 -4.07
CA ARG A 14 1.16 -9.84 -5.05
C ARG A 14 0.88 -9.00 -6.30
N TYR A 15 -0.34 -9.04 -6.82
CA TYR A 15 -0.71 -8.22 -7.98
C TYR A 15 -0.65 -6.73 -7.67
N ALA A 16 -1.18 -6.30 -6.52
CA ALA A 16 -1.12 -4.90 -6.11
C ALA A 16 0.32 -4.41 -5.89
N GLU A 17 1.17 -5.25 -5.29
CA GLU A 17 2.61 -4.99 -5.14
C GLU A 17 3.30 -4.81 -6.49
N GLN A 18 3.08 -5.75 -7.41
CA GLN A 18 3.71 -5.75 -8.72
C GLN A 18 3.34 -4.51 -9.53
N MET A 19 2.04 -4.18 -9.61
CA MET A 19 1.56 -2.99 -10.31
C MET A 19 2.22 -1.72 -9.77
N LEU A 20 2.09 -1.50 -8.46
CA LEU A 20 2.55 -0.26 -7.83
C LEU A 20 4.07 -0.12 -7.92
N LEU A 21 4.84 -1.19 -7.72
CA LEU A 21 6.30 -1.15 -7.82
C LEU A 21 6.78 -0.92 -9.26
N GLN A 22 6.09 -1.47 -10.26
CA GLN A 22 6.45 -1.27 -11.67
C GLN A 22 6.19 0.17 -12.11
N ASP A 23 5.05 0.75 -11.74
CA ASP A 23 4.74 2.16 -12.04
C ASP A 23 5.69 3.13 -11.34
N VAL A 24 5.93 2.95 -10.04
CA VAL A 24 6.93 3.77 -9.33
C VAL A 24 8.32 3.60 -9.96
N GLY A 25 8.64 2.39 -10.44
CA GLY A 25 9.85 2.08 -11.18
C GLY A 25 9.97 2.84 -12.51
N ALA A 26 8.86 3.11 -13.19
CA ALA A 26 8.82 3.88 -14.43
C ALA A 26 8.90 5.41 -14.20
N MET A 27 8.41 5.90 -13.06
CA MET A 27 8.39 7.34 -12.75
C MET A 27 9.78 7.91 -12.42
N SER A 28 10.05 9.14 -12.84
CA SER A 28 11.24 9.90 -12.43
C SER A 28 11.10 10.52 -11.04
N HIS A 29 12.21 10.91 -10.40
CA HIS A 29 12.17 11.65 -9.14
C HIS A 29 11.36 12.94 -9.24
N ALA A 30 11.45 13.67 -10.36
CA ALA A 30 10.70 14.90 -10.57
C ALA A 30 9.18 14.66 -10.53
N GLN A 31 8.72 13.56 -11.16
CA GLN A 31 7.31 13.16 -11.11
C GLN A 31 6.89 12.79 -9.69
N LEU A 32 7.74 12.07 -8.96
CA LEU A 32 7.45 11.62 -7.62
C LEU A 32 7.43 12.75 -6.56
N ASN A 33 8.18 13.82 -6.78
CA ASN A 33 8.37 14.93 -5.82
C ASN A 33 7.48 16.15 -6.10
N GLN A 34 6.68 16.15 -7.16
CA GLN A 34 5.90 17.31 -7.56
C GLN A 34 4.42 17.17 -7.19
N SER A 35 3.88 18.22 -6.56
CA SER A 35 2.43 18.42 -6.46
C SER A 35 1.91 19.07 -7.75
N ARG A 36 0.85 18.50 -8.33
CA ARG A 36 0.16 19.01 -9.53
C ARG A 36 -1.14 19.75 -9.16
N GLY A 37 -1.44 20.87 -9.79
CA GLY A 37 -2.75 21.53 -9.62
C GLY A 37 -3.04 22.09 -8.21
N GLY A 38 -2.00 22.41 -7.42
CA GLY A 38 -2.10 23.20 -6.18
C GLY A 38 -2.66 22.49 -4.93
N ALA A 39 -3.46 21.44 -5.10
CA ALA A 39 -4.06 20.68 -4.00
C ALA A 39 -3.72 19.18 -3.99
N THR A 40 -3.09 18.65 -5.05
CA THR A 40 -2.69 17.24 -5.04
C THR A 40 -1.48 17.04 -4.12
N ARG A 41 -1.44 15.92 -3.42
CA ARG A 41 -0.25 15.51 -2.68
C ARG A 41 0.82 15.02 -3.66
N LYS A 42 2.07 14.97 -3.19
CA LYS A 42 3.16 14.43 -4.01
C LYS A 42 3.04 12.91 -4.05
N PRO A 43 3.44 12.24 -5.14
CA PRO A 43 3.48 10.77 -5.15
C PRO A 43 4.26 10.14 -4.00
N TYR A 44 5.37 10.75 -3.55
CA TYR A 44 6.07 10.25 -2.35
C TYR A 44 5.17 10.14 -1.11
N ASP A 45 4.20 11.04 -0.95
CA ASP A 45 3.23 10.99 0.14
C ASP A 45 2.31 9.77 0.02
N PHE A 46 1.92 9.39 -1.20
CA PHE A 46 1.14 8.18 -1.45
C PHE A 46 1.96 6.93 -1.08
N LEU A 47 3.22 6.85 -1.52
CA LEU A 47 4.08 5.69 -1.25
C LEU A 47 4.33 5.52 0.25
N TYR A 48 4.52 6.64 0.95
CA TYR A 48 4.67 6.66 2.41
C TYR A 48 3.37 6.23 3.11
N GLU A 49 2.21 6.75 2.69
CA GLU A 49 0.90 6.33 3.21
C GLU A 49 0.67 4.82 3.06
N CYS A 50 0.87 4.30 1.84
CA CYS A 50 0.72 2.87 1.55
C CYS A 50 1.64 2.02 2.42
N SER A 51 2.90 2.44 2.58
CA SER A 51 3.87 1.72 3.40
C SER A 51 3.47 1.70 4.87
N LEU A 52 3.06 2.85 5.42
CA LEU A 52 2.56 2.95 6.79
C LEU A 52 1.31 2.08 7.00
N MET A 53 0.38 2.08 6.05
CA MET A 53 -0.83 1.26 6.13
C MET A 53 -0.47 -0.23 6.19
N ASN A 54 0.39 -0.69 5.28
CA ASN A 54 0.84 -2.08 5.21
C ASN A 54 1.49 -2.53 6.52
N GLN A 55 2.45 -1.75 7.03
CA GLN A 55 3.15 -2.04 8.30
C GLN A 55 2.18 -2.13 9.48
N ARG A 56 1.23 -1.18 9.55
CA ARG A 56 0.24 -1.11 10.64
C ARG A 56 -0.79 -2.24 10.56
N MET A 57 -1.08 -2.77 9.39
CA MET A 57 -1.91 -3.97 9.23
C MET A 57 -1.13 -5.23 9.58
N ALA A 58 0.13 -5.33 9.15
CA ALA A 58 1.00 -6.44 9.49
C ALA A 58 1.15 -6.60 11.01
N ALA A 59 1.35 -5.50 11.74
CA ALA A 59 1.37 -5.49 13.20
C ALA A 59 0.08 -6.06 13.80
N ARG A 60 -1.09 -5.59 13.34
CA ARG A 60 -2.39 -6.09 13.81
C ARG A 60 -2.57 -7.59 13.58
N PHE A 61 -2.14 -8.09 12.42
CA PHE A 61 -2.24 -9.52 12.10
C PHE A 61 -1.33 -10.39 12.96
N ARG A 62 -0.24 -9.82 13.49
CA ARG A 62 0.62 -10.46 14.50
C ARG A 62 0.08 -10.31 15.93
N GLY A 63 -1.06 -9.65 16.13
CA GLY A 63 -1.63 -9.36 17.45
C GLY A 63 -0.92 -8.23 18.19
N GLU A 64 -0.13 -7.42 17.48
CA GLU A 64 0.59 -6.27 18.03
C GLU A 64 -0.30 -5.02 17.97
N ASP A 65 -0.11 -4.10 18.93
CA ASP A 65 -0.66 -2.75 18.83
C ASP A 65 0.28 -1.87 17.97
N PRO A 66 -0.16 -1.39 16.79
CA PRO A 66 0.65 -0.50 15.96
C PRO A 66 0.74 0.93 16.53
N GLY A 67 0.15 1.19 17.70
CA GLY A 67 0.15 2.47 18.35
C GLY A 67 -0.74 3.51 17.64
N PRO A 68 -0.71 4.77 18.09
CA PRO A 68 -1.49 5.84 17.47
C PRO A 68 -1.09 6.04 16.00
N ARG A 69 -1.98 6.67 15.22
CA ARG A 69 -1.61 7.10 13.86
C ARG A 69 -0.47 8.13 13.96
N PRO A 70 0.55 8.05 13.09
CA PRO A 70 1.70 8.95 13.15
C PRO A 70 1.43 10.33 12.50
N TYR A 71 0.17 10.66 12.22
CA TYR A 71 -0.26 11.91 11.59
C TYR A 71 -1.61 12.37 12.18
N PRO A 72 -1.93 13.68 12.09
CA PRO A 72 -3.15 14.24 12.66
C PRO A 72 -4.44 13.64 12.09
N GLU A 73 -5.52 13.73 12.87
CA GLU A 73 -6.83 13.31 12.39
C GLU A 73 -7.35 14.24 11.28
N GLY A 74 -7.94 13.66 10.24
CA GLY A 74 -8.40 14.40 9.06
C GLY A 74 -7.30 14.75 8.06
N GLU A 75 -6.05 14.43 8.36
CA GLU A 75 -4.90 14.68 7.49
C GLU A 75 -4.36 13.39 6.87
N PHE A 76 -3.66 13.54 5.75
CA PHE A 76 -2.89 12.48 5.12
C PHE A 76 -1.43 12.53 5.59
N PRO A 77 -0.73 11.39 5.68
CA PRO A 77 0.69 11.42 6.00
C PRO A 77 1.47 12.11 4.88
N THR A 78 2.47 12.90 5.27
CA THR A 78 3.46 13.50 4.36
C THR A 78 4.75 12.72 4.48
N ALA A 79 5.38 12.39 3.36
CA ALA A 79 6.66 11.70 3.36
C ALA A 79 7.75 12.59 4.00
N PRO A 80 8.52 12.08 4.97
CA PRO A 80 9.74 12.74 5.42
C PRO A 80 10.68 13.05 4.24
N GLU A 81 11.41 14.16 4.31
CA GLU A 81 12.27 14.61 3.21
C GLU A 81 13.35 13.57 2.86
N GLU A 82 13.88 12.88 3.88
CA GLU A 82 14.86 11.80 3.73
C GLU A 82 14.32 10.54 3.02
N LEU A 83 12.99 10.40 2.93
CA LEU A 83 12.30 9.35 2.19
C LEU A 83 11.79 9.83 0.82
N CYS A 84 11.91 11.11 0.49
CA CYS A 84 11.67 11.66 -0.84
C CYS A 84 12.84 11.35 -1.82
N ASP A 85 13.27 10.10 -1.84
CA ASP A 85 14.27 9.54 -2.74
C ASP A 85 13.69 8.27 -3.37
N LYS A 86 13.90 8.08 -4.68
CA LYS A 86 13.20 7.01 -5.42
C LYS A 86 13.59 5.63 -4.91
N GLU A 87 14.89 5.39 -4.71
CA GLU A 87 15.38 4.08 -4.27
C GLU A 87 14.95 3.79 -2.82
N ARG A 88 15.01 4.80 -1.94
CA ARG A 88 14.50 4.65 -0.57
C ARG A 88 13.01 4.41 -0.51
N ALA A 89 12.22 5.13 -1.32
CA ALA A 89 10.78 4.94 -1.38
C ALA A 89 10.40 3.54 -1.92
N LEU A 90 11.09 3.06 -2.97
CA LEU A 90 10.90 1.71 -3.48
C LEU A 90 11.29 0.65 -2.44
N GLN A 91 12.41 0.83 -1.75
CA GLN A 91 12.84 -0.11 -0.71
C GLN A 91 11.85 -0.13 0.47
N MET A 92 11.39 1.04 0.93
CA MET A 92 10.37 1.14 1.98
C MET A 92 9.09 0.42 1.57
N LEU A 93 8.62 0.65 0.34
CA LEU A 93 7.39 0.05 -0.15
C LEU A 93 7.52 -1.48 -0.24
N ARG A 94 8.63 -1.99 -0.80
CA ARG A 94 8.95 -3.43 -0.84
C ARG A 94 8.95 -4.05 0.56
N THR A 95 9.66 -3.44 1.51
CA THR A 95 9.70 -3.92 2.90
C THR A 95 8.29 -3.97 3.49
N SER A 96 7.46 -2.95 3.25
CA SER A 96 6.09 -2.92 3.77
C SER A 96 5.21 -4.03 3.20
N PHE A 97 5.37 -4.36 1.91
CA PHE A 97 4.68 -5.48 1.26
C PHE A 97 5.15 -6.82 1.82
N ASP A 98 6.46 -7.00 1.99
CA ASP A 98 7.03 -8.21 2.58
C ASP A 98 6.47 -8.44 3.99
N GLU A 99 6.39 -7.39 4.81
CA GLU A 99 5.82 -7.47 6.16
C GLU A 99 4.33 -7.85 6.15
N LEU A 100 3.51 -7.18 5.31
CA LEU A 100 2.08 -7.46 5.23
C LEU A 100 1.83 -8.87 4.69
N ARG A 101 2.57 -9.29 3.65
CA ARG A 101 2.44 -10.61 3.05
C ARG A 101 2.85 -11.70 4.05
N ALA A 102 3.99 -11.55 4.72
CA ALA A 102 4.45 -12.50 5.74
C ALA A 102 3.45 -12.61 6.91
N ALA A 103 2.91 -11.48 7.39
CA ALA A 103 1.90 -11.49 8.44
C ALA A 103 0.60 -12.18 7.97
N THR A 104 0.18 -11.97 6.73
CA THR A 104 -0.99 -12.64 6.14
C THR A 104 -0.77 -14.14 5.94
N GLU A 105 0.44 -14.54 5.53
CA GLU A 105 0.82 -15.94 5.36
C GLU A 105 0.84 -16.70 6.68
N ALA A 106 1.23 -16.04 7.77
CA ALA A 106 1.28 -16.63 9.11
C ALA A 106 -0.12 -16.93 9.70
N LEU A 107 -1.18 -16.26 9.23
CA LEU A 107 -2.55 -16.52 9.69
C LEU A 107 -3.04 -17.90 9.23
N SER A 108 -3.73 -18.65 10.08
CA SER A 108 -4.49 -19.81 9.61
C SER A 108 -5.66 -19.36 8.72
N PRO A 109 -6.19 -20.23 7.84
CA PRO A 109 -7.37 -19.90 7.05
C PRO A 109 -8.57 -19.46 7.92
N GLU A 110 -8.72 -20.01 9.11
CA GLU A 110 -9.77 -19.64 10.08
C GLU A 110 -9.46 -18.29 10.73
N ALA A 111 -8.20 -18.04 11.09
CA ALA A 111 -7.76 -16.78 11.70
C ALA A 111 -7.99 -15.59 10.74
N LEU A 112 -7.89 -15.82 9.43
CA LEU A 112 -8.17 -14.81 8.40
C LEU A 112 -9.58 -14.21 8.51
N HIS A 113 -10.54 -14.96 9.05
CA HIS A 113 -11.94 -14.57 9.20
C HIS A 113 -12.31 -14.10 10.62
N GLN A 114 -11.38 -14.16 11.59
CA GLN A 114 -11.66 -13.72 12.95
C GLN A 114 -11.70 -12.19 13.04
N PRO A 115 -12.59 -11.62 13.87
CA PRO A 115 -12.68 -10.18 14.03
C PRO A 115 -11.43 -9.60 14.70
N LEU A 116 -10.94 -8.50 14.14
CA LEU A 116 -9.84 -7.68 14.64
C LEU A 116 -10.33 -6.24 14.86
N PRO A 117 -9.85 -5.55 15.90
CA PRO A 117 -10.17 -4.15 16.12
C PRO A 117 -9.51 -3.27 15.05
N TYR A 118 -10.33 -2.44 14.38
CA TYR A 118 -9.84 -1.45 13.43
C TYR A 118 -10.78 -0.22 13.40
N GLY A 119 -10.20 0.96 13.63
CA GLY A 119 -10.98 2.20 13.78
C GLY A 119 -11.99 2.09 14.93
N GLN A 120 -13.25 2.39 14.65
CA GLN A 120 -14.35 2.23 15.60
C GLN A 120 -15.09 0.87 15.47
N GLY A 121 -14.60 -0.03 14.61
CA GLY A 121 -15.28 -1.29 14.27
C GLY A 121 -14.45 -2.54 14.51
N GLN A 122 -15.02 -3.67 14.10
CA GLN A 122 -14.40 -4.98 14.06
C GLN A 122 -14.41 -5.48 12.62
N TYR A 123 -13.26 -5.92 12.12
CA TYR A 123 -13.09 -6.38 10.74
C TYR A 123 -12.21 -7.62 10.73
N SER A 124 -12.48 -8.55 9.83
CA SER A 124 -11.60 -9.69 9.61
C SER A 124 -10.30 -9.29 8.91
N ALA A 125 -9.25 -10.08 9.08
CA ALA A 125 -8.01 -9.88 8.30
C ALA A 125 -8.27 -9.98 6.79
N PHE A 126 -9.21 -10.83 6.36
CA PHE A 126 -9.67 -10.89 4.96
C PHE A 126 -10.17 -9.52 4.46
N GLU A 127 -11.06 -8.87 5.20
CA GLU A 127 -11.61 -7.56 4.85
C GLU A 127 -10.53 -6.47 4.86
N LEU A 128 -9.63 -6.51 5.85
CA LEU A 128 -8.56 -5.53 5.96
C LEU A 128 -7.52 -5.66 4.85
N VAL A 129 -7.18 -6.88 4.42
CA VAL A 129 -6.34 -7.08 3.23
C VAL A 129 -7.05 -6.62 1.97
N GLY A 130 -8.35 -6.89 1.83
CA GLY A 130 -9.15 -6.38 0.72
C GLY A 130 -9.15 -4.85 0.65
N PHE A 131 -9.29 -4.19 1.80
CA PHE A 131 -9.14 -2.73 1.91
C PHE A 131 -7.73 -2.27 1.53
N ALA A 132 -6.68 -2.97 1.98
CA ALA A 132 -5.29 -2.66 1.62
C ALA A 132 -5.08 -2.69 0.10
N VAL A 133 -5.49 -3.79 -0.54
CA VAL A 133 -5.40 -3.96 -2.01
C VAL A 133 -6.15 -2.84 -2.74
N SER A 134 -7.38 -2.54 -2.32
CA SER A 134 -8.16 -1.47 -2.94
C SER A 134 -7.51 -0.09 -2.79
N HIS A 135 -6.89 0.19 -1.64
CA HIS A 135 -6.22 1.45 -1.37
C HIS A 135 -4.91 1.59 -2.18
N LEU A 136 -4.17 0.49 -2.32
CA LEU A 136 -2.98 0.44 -3.18
C LEU A 136 -3.35 0.68 -4.65
N SER A 137 -4.37 -0.01 -5.18
CA SER A 137 -4.84 0.21 -6.55
C SER A 137 -5.39 1.61 -6.79
N TYR A 138 -5.99 2.24 -5.76
CA TYR A 138 -6.41 3.64 -5.84
C TYR A 138 -5.22 4.58 -6.06
N HIS A 139 -4.14 4.42 -5.28
CA HIS A 139 -2.95 5.25 -5.42
C HIS A 139 -2.17 4.95 -6.69
N ASP A 140 -2.08 3.69 -7.10
CA ASP A 140 -1.55 3.26 -8.39
C ASP A 140 -2.26 3.97 -9.56
N GLY A 141 -3.60 4.02 -9.55
CA GLY A 141 -4.36 4.79 -10.54
C GLY A 141 -4.04 6.31 -10.53
N GLN A 142 -3.70 6.89 -9.37
CA GLN A 142 -3.24 8.28 -9.30
C GLN A 142 -1.84 8.45 -9.90
N LEU A 143 -0.93 7.49 -9.72
CA LEU A 143 0.39 7.51 -10.34
C LEU A 143 0.29 7.48 -11.87
N ASN A 144 -0.54 6.58 -12.40
CA ASN A 144 -0.83 6.51 -13.84
C ASN A 144 -1.36 7.83 -14.38
N TYR A 145 -2.27 8.48 -13.65
CA TYR A 145 -2.79 9.77 -14.06
C TYR A 145 -1.68 10.83 -14.12
N ILE A 146 -0.76 10.83 -13.16
CA ILE A 146 0.40 11.74 -13.14
C ILE A 146 1.36 11.44 -14.30
N GLN A 147 1.64 10.17 -14.59
CA GLN A 147 2.44 9.76 -15.76
C GLN A 147 1.81 10.25 -17.07
N ALA A 148 0.49 10.08 -17.22
CA ALA A 148 -0.24 10.54 -18.40
C ALA A 148 -0.19 12.07 -18.57
N LEU A 149 -0.26 12.83 -17.48
CA LEU A 149 -0.10 14.29 -17.51
C LEU A 149 1.30 14.74 -18.01
N ASP A 150 2.30 13.88 -17.87
CA ASP A 150 3.66 14.10 -18.36
C ASP A 150 3.93 13.49 -19.74
N GLY A 151 2.88 12.97 -20.40
CA GLY A 151 2.96 12.40 -21.74
C GLY A 151 3.34 10.93 -21.79
N ASP A 152 3.44 10.25 -20.63
CA ASP A 152 3.63 8.80 -20.57
C ASP A 152 2.27 8.08 -20.52
N GLY A 153 1.85 7.55 -21.66
CA GLY A 153 0.60 6.79 -21.81
C GLY A 153 0.79 5.27 -21.81
N ALA A 154 1.96 4.77 -21.41
CA ALA A 154 2.22 3.33 -21.37
C ALA A 154 1.59 2.68 -20.13
N VAL A 155 1.27 1.40 -20.25
CA VAL A 155 0.98 0.52 -19.12
C VAL A 155 2.29 -0.14 -18.72
N HIS A 156 2.77 0.09 -17.49
CA HIS A 156 4.08 -0.41 -17.07
C HIS A 156 4.03 -1.76 -16.37
N TRP A 157 2.83 -2.25 -16.07
CA TRP A 157 2.67 -3.54 -15.41
C TRP A 157 2.39 -4.70 -16.35
N ASP A 158 2.95 -5.84 -15.95
CA ASP A 158 2.72 -7.15 -16.55
C ASP A 158 2.65 -8.18 -15.42
N PHE A 159 1.78 -9.17 -15.56
CA PHE A 159 1.56 -10.27 -14.61
C PHE A 159 2.09 -11.61 -15.12
N SER A 160 2.86 -11.59 -16.21
CA SER A 160 3.51 -12.76 -16.81
C SER A 160 4.43 -13.52 -15.86
#